data_AF-A0A6M2CID1-F1
#
_entry.id   AF-A0A6M2CID1-F1
#
_cell.length_a   1.000
_cell.length_b   1.000
_cell.length_c   1.000
_cell.angle_alpha   90.00
_cell.angle_beta   90.00
_cell.angle_gamma   90.00
#
_symmetry.space_group_name_H-M   'P 1'
#
loop_
_entity.id
_entity.type
_entity.pdbx_description
1 polymer ?
#
loop_
_entity_poly.entity_id
_entity_poly.type
_entity_poly.pdbx_seq_one_letter_code
_entity_poly.pdbx_strand_id
1 'polypeptide(L)'
;MKPAENETDVKVLTPSRREVVKVKIPEALRKQLEKIDIQTPDIRRFVGLREPIWTYYATGTTRVECKVDLRESMSKKSIQFKREYIYKDQTFSDDIEGSFVRGDTDKMYIQKEQAPFHQLEQLIYVTRRAKCAIIMVTLISSLLPIPPVRWYEVRVRDSAIHRGPSKRCMREFNMLNLDSHLIYTDDCPARLGFIRSRRRNSY
;
A
#
# COMPACT_ATOMS: atom_id res chain seq x y z
N MET A 1 -72.38 -5.85 -32.67
CA MET A 1 -71.82 -4.87 -31.72
C MET A 1 -70.30 -4.98 -31.81
N LYS A 2 -69.63 -3.99 -32.41
CA LYS A 2 -68.16 -3.96 -32.56
C LYS A 2 -67.56 -3.32 -31.29
N PRO A 3 -66.47 -3.85 -30.71
CA PRO A 3 -65.61 -3.05 -29.84
C PRO A 3 -64.56 -2.32 -30.69
N ALA A 4 -64.40 -1.05 -30.38
CA ALA A 4 -63.51 -0.09 -31.03
C ALA A 4 -62.05 -0.32 -30.63
N GLU A 5 -61.15 -0.11 -31.59
CA GLU A 5 -59.75 0.22 -31.35
C GLU A 5 -59.68 1.45 -30.44
N ASN A 6 -58.87 1.39 -29.39
CA ASN A 6 -58.40 2.58 -28.71
C ASN A 6 -56.92 2.38 -28.35
N GLU A 7 -56.08 2.80 -29.28
CA GLU A 7 -54.65 2.96 -29.15
C GLU A 7 -54.40 4.22 -28.30
N THR A 8 -54.08 4.05 -27.02
CA THR A 8 -53.55 5.15 -26.19
C THR A 8 -52.03 5.07 -26.19
N ASP A 9 -51.41 5.82 -27.12
CA ASP A 9 -49.98 6.11 -27.13
C ASP A 9 -49.63 7.00 -25.93
N VAL A 10 -49.22 6.38 -24.82
CA VAL A 10 -48.69 7.10 -23.66
C VAL A 10 -47.25 7.49 -23.96
N LYS A 11 -47.06 8.69 -24.51
CA LYS A 11 -45.72 9.30 -24.62
C LYS A 11 -45.15 9.59 -23.24
N VAL A 12 -44.31 8.68 -22.76
CA VAL A 12 -43.42 8.90 -21.61
C VAL A 12 -42.41 9.96 -22.01
N LEU A 13 -42.63 11.20 -21.56
CA LEU A 13 -41.64 12.29 -21.64
C LEU A 13 -40.39 11.87 -20.86
N THR A 14 -39.32 11.56 -21.58
CA THR A 14 -38.00 11.32 -21.01
C THR A 14 -37.46 12.61 -20.37
N PRO A 15 -36.80 12.53 -19.20
CA PRO A 15 -36.31 13.73 -18.54
C PRO A 15 -35.18 14.36 -19.36
N SER A 16 -35.38 15.64 -19.64
CA SER A 16 -34.45 16.56 -20.30
C SER A 16 -33.04 16.43 -19.72
N ARG A 17 -32.10 16.13 -20.63
CA ARG A 17 -30.65 16.34 -20.60
C ARG A 17 -30.13 17.04 -19.33
N ARG A 18 -29.35 16.33 -18.51
CA ARG A 18 -28.54 16.93 -17.42
C ARG A 18 -27.71 18.08 -18.01
N GLU A 19 -28.07 19.32 -17.69
CA GLU A 19 -27.24 20.47 -18.01
C GLU A 19 -25.96 20.39 -17.19
N VAL A 20 -24.86 20.11 -17.89
CA VAL A 20 -23.52 20.22 -17.30
C VAL A 20 -23.24 21.71 -17.16
N VAL A 21 -23.50 22.25 -15.98
CA VAL A 21 -23.14 23.63 -15.62
C VAL A 21 -21.62 23.74 -15.68
N LYS A 22 -21.11 24.36 -16.74
CA LYS A 22 -19.68 24.66 -16.88
C LYS A 22 -19.32 25.83 -15.95
N VAL A 23 -18.93 25.51 -14.73
CA VAL A 23 -18.42 26.51 -13.78
C VAL A 23 -17.03 26.97 -14.24
N LYS A 24 -16.85 28.27 -14.50
CA LYS A 24 -15.53 28.87 -14.72
C LYS A 24 -14.83 29.02 -13.37
N ILE A 25 -13.85 28.17 -13.10
CA ILE A 25 -13.01 28.28 -11.91
C ILE A 25 -12.04 29.47 -12.11
N PRO A 26 -11.95 30.43 -11.16
CA PRO A 26 -11.02 31.54 -11.26
C PRO A 26 -9.56 31.08 -11.37
N GLU A 27 -8.77 31.79 -12.18
CA GLU A 27 -7.35 31.46 -12.46
C GLU A 27 -6.50 31.38 -11.18
N ALA A 28 -6.79 32.24 -10.19
CA ALA A 28 -6.12 32.24 -8.89
C ALA A 28 -6.42 30.97 -8.09
N LEU A 29 -7.67 30.50 -8.13
CA LEU A 29 -8.09 29.26 -7.48
C LEU A 29 -7.48 28.04 -8.19
N ARG A 30 -7.39 28.06 -9.53
CA ARG A 30 -6.69 27.04 -10.31
C ARG A 30 -5.21 26.96 -9.94
N LYS A 31 -4.51 28.09 -9.90
CA LYS A 31 -3.09 28.15 -9.47
C LYS A 31 -2.89 27.69 -8.02
N GLN A 32 -3.87 27.91 -7.15
CA GLN A 32 -3.85 27.39 -5.78
C GLN A 32 -4.08 25.87 -5.75
N LEU A 33 -5.04 25.35 -6.52
CA LEU A 33 -5.31 23.92 -6.66
C LEU A 33 -4.16 23.17 -7.33
N GLU A 34 -3.49 23.76 -8.33
CA GLU A 34 -2.30 23.20 -8.99
C GLU A 34 -1.09 23.12 -8.04
N LYS A 35 -1.04 23.98 -7.02
CA LYS A 35 -0.05 23.87 -5.93
C LYS A 35 -0.39 22.76 -4.93
N ILE A 36 -1.64 22.30 -4.90
CA ILE A 36 -2.05 21.15 -4.10
C ILE A 36 -1.73 19.89 -4.91
N ASP A 37 -0.50 19.40 -4.77
CA ASP A 37 -0.11 18.08 -5.25
C ASP A 37 -0.82 17.02 -4.39
N ILE A 38 -2.08 16.73 -4.70
CA ILE A 38 -2.77 15.55 -4.19
C ILE A 38 -2.11 14.36 -4.90
N GLN A 39 -0.95 13.93 -4.41
CA GLN A 39 -0.40 12.64 -4.81
C GLN A 39 -1.38 11.58 -4.35
N THR A 40 -2.26 11.14 -5.25
CA THR A 40 -3.03 9.92 -5.06
C THR A 40 -2.02 8.82 -4.78
N PRO A 41 -2.03 8.21 -3.58
CA PRO A 41 -1.06 7.20 -3.24
C PRO A 41 -1.15 6.05 -4.25
N ASP A 42 0.01 5.70 -4.81
CA ASP A 42 0.14 4.58 -5.75
C ASP A 42 1.13 3.59 -5.17
N ILE A 43 0.60 2.50 -4.62
CA ILE A 43 1.40 1.46 -3.96
C ILE A 43 2.37 0.82 -4.95
N ARG A 44 2.03 0.75 -6.24
CA ARG A 44 2.85 0.14 -7.29
C ARG A 44 4.16 0.92 -7.48
N ARG A 45 4.10 2.25 -7.37
CA ARG A 45 5.30 3.11 -7.43
C ARG A 45 6.21 2.93 -6.22
N PHE A 46 5.63 2.58 -5.07
CA PHE A 46 6.40 2.29 -3.87
C PHE A 46 7.02 0.89 -3.93
N VAL A 47 6.24 -0.16 -4.13
CA VAL A 47 6.77 -1.54 -4.10
C VAL A 47 7.53 -1.94 -5.37
N GLY A 48 7.35 -1.22 -6.47
CA GLY A 48 7.88 -1.62 -7.78
C GLY A 48 9.36 -1.33 -8.05
N LEU A 49 10.04 -0.51 -7.25
CA LEU A 49 11.47 -0.25 -7.48
C LEU A 49 12.32 -1.45 -7.03
N ARG A 50 13.47 -1.66 -7.69
CA ARG A 50 14.40 -2.78 -7.42
C ARG A 50 15.34 -2.46 -6.26
N GLU A 51 14.80 -2.10 -5.11
CA GLU A 51 15.60 -1.92 -3.89
C GLU A 51 14.89 -2.59 -2.71
N PRO A 52 15.63 -3.11 -1.72
CA PRO A 52 15.03 -3.61 -0.49
C PRO A 52 14.18 -2.55 0.19
N ILE A 53 13.05 -2.97 0.75
CA ILE A 53 12.17 -2.10 1.53
C ILE A 53 12.14 -2.66 2.96
N TRP A 54 12.71 -1.91 3.89
CA TRP A 54 12.76 -2.28 5.30
C TRP A 54 11.55 -1.72 6.05
N THR A 55 10.94 -2.53 6.92
CA THR A 55 10.02 -2.00 7.92
C THR A 55 10.83 -1.39 9.06
N TYR A 56 10.63 -0.10 9.31
CA TYR A 56 11.35 0.66 10.32
C TYR A 56 10.61 0.70 11.66
N TYR A 57 9.32 1.04 11.64
CA TYR A 57 8.42 1.00 12.80
C TYR A 57 7.16 0.21 12.47
N ALA A 58 6.56 -0.42 13.47
CA ALA A 58 5.23 -1.02 13.36
C ALA A 58 4.39 -0.77 14.62
N THR A 59 3.07 -0.68 14.45
CA THR A 59 2.09 -0.61 15.55
C THR A 59 1.43 -1.96 15.85
N GLY A 60 1.86 -3.02 15.16
CA GLY A 60 1.36 -4.37 15.41
C GLY A 60 1.78 -4.88 16.78
N THR A 61 1.10 -5.89 17.31
CA THR A 61 1.46 -6.49 18.61
C THR A 61 2.53 -7.58 18.48
N THR A 62 2.67 -8.19 17.29
CA THR A 62 3.70 -9.20 17.02
C THR A 62 5.07 -8.54 16.95
N ARG A 63 5.98 -8.96 17.82
CA ARG A 63 7.37 -8.48 17.86
C ARG A 63 8.23 -9.21 16.83
N VAL A 64 8.13 -8.78 15.58
CA VAL A 64 9.07 -9.17 14.51
C VAL A 64 10.23 -8.19 14.48
N GLU A 65 11.40 -8.64 14.06
CA GLU A 65 12.61 -7.83 13.93
C GLU A 65 13.16 -7.94 12.51
N CYS A 66 13.91 -6.93 12.07
CA CYS A 66 14.63 -6.93 10.80
C CYS A 66 13.76 -7.35 9.60
N LYS A 67 12.54 -6.84 9.52
CA LYS A 67 11.62 -7.20 8.43
C LYS A 67 11.98 -6.43 7.15
N VAL A 68 12.17 -7.15 6.04
CA VAL A 68 12.54 -6.61 4.73
C VAL A 68 11.79 -7.30 3.60
N ASP A 69 11.34 -6.50 2.64
CA ASP A 69 10.73 -6.96 1.38
C ASP A 69 11.75 -6.81 0.25
N LEU A 70 12.02 -7.92 -0.44
CA LEU A 70 12.95 -8.05 -1.56
C LEU A 70 12.19 -8.35 -2.84
N ARG A 71 12.02 -7.33 -3.69
CA ARG A 71 11.32 -7.51 -4.96
C ARG A 71 12.06 -8.50 -5.88
N GLU A 72 11.31 -9.48 -6.38
CA GLU A 72 11.79 -10.45 -7.37
C GLU A 72 11.29 -10.08 -8.78
N SER A 73 9.98 -9.91 -8.95
CA SER A 73 9.36 -9.60 -10.24
C SER A 73 8.15 -8.68 -10.06
N MET A 74 7.70 -8.00 -11.12
CA MET A 74 6.46 -7.22 -11.08
C MET A 74 5.83 -7.10 -12.47
N SER A 75 4.52 -7.25 -12.53
CA SER A 75 3.69 -7.02 -13.70
C SER A 75 2.74 -5.83 -13.48
N LYS A 76 1.86 -5.55 -14.44
CA LYS A 76 0.78 -4.57 -14.25
C LYS A 76 -0.31 -5.05 -13.28
N LYS A 77 -0.34 -6.32 -12.89
CA LYS A 77 -1.41 -6.89 -12.04
C LYS A 77 -0.91 -7.37 -10.69
N SER A 78 0.34 -7.78 -10.60
CA SER A 78 0.92 -8.36 -9.40
C SER A 78 2.39 -8.01 -9.23
N ILE A 79 2.90 -8.27 -8.03
CA ILE A 79 4.31 -8.20 -7.64
C ILE A 79 4.66 -9.50 -6.91
N GLN A 80 5.87 -10.01 -7.15
CA GLN A 80 6.44 -11.11 -6.37
C GLN A 80 7.64 -10.56 -5.60
N PHE A 81 7.70 -10.89 -4.32
CA PHE A 81 8.82 -10.50 -3.47
C PHE A 81 9.05 -11.54 -2.39
N LYS A 82 10.29 -11.63 -1.95
CA LYS A 82 10.70 -12.40 -0.79
C LYS A 82 10.63 -11.51 0.44
N ARG A 83 9.95 -11.96 1.49
CA ARG A 83 9.85 -11.26 2.77
C ARG A 83 10.66 -12.00 3.81
N GLU A 84 11.73 -11.37 4.27
CA GLU A 84 12.60 -11.90 5.32
C GLU A 84 12.38 -11.14 6.63
N TYR A 85 12.42 -11.85 7.75
CA TYR A 85 12.28 -11.27 9.09
C TYR A 85 12.79 -12.23 10.15
N ILE A 86 13.04 -11.70 11.34
CA ILE A 86 13.41 -12.48 12.53
C ILE A 86 12.21 -12.49 13.48
N TYR A 87 11.86 -13.67 13.97
CA TYR A 87 10.84 -13.84 14.99
C TYR A 87 11.28 -14.93 15.97
N LYS A 88 11.29 -14.61 17.27
CA LYS A 88 11.79 -15.51 18.34
C LYS A 88 13.17 -16.10 17.99
N ASP A 89 14.10 -15.23 17.63
CA ASP A 89 15.49 -15.56 17.26
C ASP A 89 15.67 -16.49 16.06
N GLN A 90 14.61 -16.73 15.28
CA GLN A 90 14.65 -17.51 14.05
C GLN A 90 14.41 -16.61 12.85
N THR A 91 15.18 -16.84 11.79
CA THR A 91 15.01 -16.16 10.50
C THR A 91 13.99 -16.90 9.65
N PHE A 92 13.00 -16.16 9.16
CA PHE A 92 11.99 -16.64 8.22
C PHE A 92 12.19 -15.95 6.87
N SER A 93 11.87 -16.67 5.80
CA SER A 93 11.90 -16.18 4.42
C SER A 93 10.66 -16.71 3.73
N ASP A 94 9.71 -15.83 3.48
CA ASP A 94 8.44 -16.15 2.83
C ASP A 94 8.42 -15.63 1.39
N ASP A 95 8.07 -16.50 0.44
CA ASP A 95 7.77 -16.07 -0.92
C ASP A 95 6.33 -15.52 -0.96
N ILE A 96 6.18 -14.28 -1.41
CA ILE A 96 4.92 -13.54 -1.34
C ILE A 96 4.48 -13.09 -2.72
N GLU A 97 3.20 -13.34 -3.03
CA GLU A 97 2.53 -12.71 -4.16
C GLU A 97 1.61 -11.58 -3.69
N GLY A 98 1.87 -10.38 -4.21
CA GLY A 98 1.01 -9.22 -4.06
C GLY A 98 0.16 -9.00 -5.31
N SER A 99 -1.17 -8.98 -5.18
CA SER A 99 -2.10 -8.66 -6.27
C SER A 99 -2.63 -7.23 -6.13
N PHE A 100 -2.38 -6.38 -7.13
CA PHE A 100 -2.85 -5.00 -7.11
C PHE A 100 -4.35 -4.92 -7.34
N VAL A 101 -5.03 -4.10 -6.56
CA VAL A 101 -6.48 -3.88 -6.72
C VAL A 101 -6.72 -3.05 -7.99
N ARG A 102 -7.73 -3.45 -8.79
CA ARG A 102 -8.12 -2.70 -9.99
C ARG A 102 -9.01 -1.53 -9.57
N GLY A 103 -8.65 -0.31 -9.98
CA GLY A 103 -9.36 0.91 -9.63
C GLY A 103 -8.85 1.58 -8.36
N ASP A 104 -8.32 0.81 -7.40
CA ASP A 104 -7.72 1.33 -6.16
C ASP A 104 -6.18 1.25 -6.23
N THR A 105 -5.53 2.36 -6.57
CA THR A 105 -4.07 2.40 -6.78
C THR A 105 -3.27 2.32 -5.49
N ASP A 106 -3.89 2.54 -4.35
CA ASP A 106 -3.26 2.52 -3.03
C ASP A 106 -3.29 1.13 -2.39
N LYS A 107 -3.95 0.13 -2.98
CA LYS A 107 -4.18 -1.18 -2.35
C LYS A 107 -3.57 -2.35 -3.10
N MET A 108 -3.11 -3.33 -2.33
CA MET A 108 -2.78 -4.66 -2.84
C MET A 108 -3.16 -5.74 -1.83
N TYR A 109 -3.66 -6.87 -2.33
CA TYR A 109 -3.81 -8.08 -1.54
C TYR A 109 -2.49 -8.82 -1.48
N ILE A 110 -2.16 -9.36 -0.32
CA ILE A 110 -1.00 -10.20 -0.10
C ILE A 110 -1.52 -11.63 0.09
N GLN A 111 -0.98 -12.54 -0.73
CA GLN A 111 -1.30 -13.95 -0.70
C GLN A 111 -0.04 -14.72 -0.33
N LYS A 112 -0.14 -15.45 0.78
CA LYS A 112 0.85 -16.43 1.21
C LYS A 112 0.22 -17.80 1.03
N GLU A 113 0.94 -18.72 0.37
CA GLU A 113 0.44 -20.07 0.14
C GLU A 113 0.07 -20.74 1.48
N GLN A 114 -1.07 -21.42 1.53
CA GLN A 114 -1.59 -22.13 2.71
C GLN A 114 -1.89 -21.26 3.95
N ALA A 115 -1.91 -19.92 3.84
CA ALA A 115 -2.26 -19.06 4.96
C ALA A 115 -3.80 -19.03 5.18
N PRO A 116 -4.28 -19.19 6.43
CA PRO A 116 -5.72 -19.14 6.76
C PRO A 116 -6.29 -17.70 6.81
N PHE A 117 -5.53 -16.71 6.35
CA PHE A 117 -5.87 -15.30 6.40
C PHE A 117 -5.55 -14.63 5.06
N HIS A 118 -6.38 -13.66 4.68
CA HIS A 118 -6.05 -12.69 3.64
C HIS A 118 -5.44 -11.45 4.27
N GLN A 119 -4.37 -10.94 3.66
CA GLN A 119 -3.77 -9.67 4.05
C GLN A 119 -4.06 -8.62 2.98
N LEU A 120 -4.52 -7.44 3.40
CA LEU A 120 -4.67 -6.26 2.55
C LEU A 120 -3.67 -5.20 3.02
N GLU A 121 -2.83 -4.74 2.10
CA GLU A 121 -1.91 -3.63 2.33
C GLU A 121 -2.42 -2.37 1.60
N GLN A 122 -2.57 -1.28 2.33
CA GLN A 122 -3.01 0.01 1.80
C GLN A 122 -1.95 1.09 2.07
N LEU A 123 -1.57 1.83 1.03
CA LEU A 123 -0.64 2.94 1.09
C LEU A 123 -1.36 4.19 1.63
N ILE A 124 -1.12 4.52 2.89
CA ILE A 124 -1.74 5.66 3.57
C ILE A 124 -1.00 6.96 3.25
N TYR A 125 0.33 6.88 3.21
CA TYR A 125 1.17 8.04 2.96
C TYR A 125 2.43 7.61 2.23
N VAL A 126 2.92 8.46 1.34
CA VAL A 126 4.22 8.30 0.71
C VAL A 126 4.93 9.64 0.56
N THR A 127 6.22 9.65 0.85
CA THR A 127 7.06 10.83 0.66
C THR A 127 7.35 11.10 -0.81
N ARG A 128 7.72 12.34 -1.14
CA ARG A 128 8.25 12.67 -2.47
C ARG A 128 9.46 11.79 -2.79
N ARG A 129 9.46 11.17 -3.98
CA ARG A 129 10.44 10.14 -4.42
C ARG A 129 10.31 8.78 -3.72
N ALA A 130 9.21 8.53 -3.02
CA ALA A 130 8.85 7.23 -2.47
C ALA A 130 9.88 6.65 -1.47
N LYS A 131 10.68 7.47 -0.79
CA LYS A 131 11.75 6.99 0.13
C LYS A 131 11.24 6.35 1.42
N CYS A 132 10.10 6.86 1.90
CA CYS A 132 9.38 6.39 3.07
C CYS A 132 7.89 6.37 2.76
N ALA A 133 7.20 5.35 3.28
CA ALA A 133 5.78 5.17 3.19
C ALA A 133 5.19 4.70 4.52
N ILE A 134 3.91 4.98 4.73
CA ILE A 134 3.09 4.39 5.78
C ILE A 134 2.12 3.44 5.12
N ILE A 135 2.22 2.16 5.48
CA ILE A 135 1.34 1.10 4.99
C ILE A 135 0.43 0.68 6.13
N MET A 136 -0.89 0.72 5.90
CA MET A 136 -1.84 0.04 6.77
C MET A 136 -1.95 -1.41 6.31
N VAL A 137 -1.78 -2.33 7.24
CA VAL A 137 -1.96 -3.75 7.02
C VAL A 137 -3.23 -4.19 7.72
N THR A 138 -4.10 -4.89 6.98
CA THR A 138 -5.33 -5.48 7.51
C THR A 138 -5.28 -7.00 7.32
N LEU A 139 -5.41 -7.76 8.39
CA LEU A 139 -5.62 -9.20 8.35
C LEU A 139 -7.10 -9.53 8.47
N ILE A 140 -7.59 -10.34 7.53
CA ILE A 140 -8.97 -10.79 7.44
C ILE A 140 -8.95 -12.31 7.54
N SER A 141 -9.63 -12.87 8.54
CA SER A 141 -9.79 -14.32 8.65
C SER A 141 -10.78 -14.83 7.61
N SER A 142 -10.38 -15.87 6.89
CA SER A 142 -11.26 -16.55 5.92
C SER A 142 -12.07 -17.68 6.56
N LEU A 143 -11.70 -18.08 7.78
CA LEU A 143 -12.21 -19.28 8.44
C LEU A 143 -13.09 -18.97 9.66
N LEU A 144 -12.83 -17.86 10.36
CA LEU A 144 -13.52 -17.51 11.60
C LEU A 144 -14.15 -16.11 11.48
N PRO A 145 -15.33 -15.88 12.06
CA PRO A 145 -16.01 -14.58 12.04
C PRO A 145 -15.39 -13.61 13.05
N ILE A 146 -14.08 -13.39 12.96
CA ILE A 146 -13.32 -12.49 13.84
C ILE A 146 -13.18 -11.14 13.13
N PRO A 147 -13.35 -10.01 13.85
CA PRO A 147 -13.10 -8.69 13.27
C PRO A 147 -11.71 -8.56 12.65
N PRO A 148 -11.56 -7.84 11.52
CA PRO A 148 -10.26 -7.62 10.91
C PRO A 148 -9.29 -6.93 11.88
N VAL A 149 -8.07 -7.45 11.96
CA VAL A 149 -7.00 -6.84 12.76
C VAL A 149 -6.22 -5.88 11.88
N ARG A 150 -5.95 -4.67 12.38
CA ARG A 150 -5.26 -3.63 11.62
C ARG A 150 -4.05 -3.10 12.38
N TRP A 151 -2.98 -2.80 11.65
CA TRP A 151 -1.84 -2.07 12.18
C TRP A 151 -1.18 -1.25 11.07
N TYR A 152 -0.23 -0.42 11.44
CA TYR A 152 0.50 0.46 10.53
C TYR A 152 1.99 0.14 10.57
N GLU A 153 2.63 0.25 9.43
CA GLU A 153 4.07 0.07 9.25
C GLU A 153 4.67 1.28 8.56
N VAL A 154 5.76 1.80 9.11
CA VAL A 154 6.64 2.74 8.41
C VAL A 154 7.63 1.91 7.61
N ARG A 155 7.55 1.98 6.29
CA ARG A 155 8.47 1.28 5.39
C ARG A 155 9.41 2.26 4.71
N VAL A 156 10.70 1.94 4.70
CA VAL A 156 11.79 2.79 4.20
C VAL A 156 12.61 2.00 3.20
N ARG A 157 12.94 2.64 2.08
CA ARG A 157 13.82 2.06 1.07
C ARG A 157 15.26 1.96 1.55
N ASP A 158 15.98 0.94 1.08
CA ASP A 158 17.40 0.73 1.37
C ASP A 158 18.25 1.97 1.08
N SER A 159 17.98 2.67 -0.03
CA SER A 159 18.69 3.91 -0.40
C SER A 159 18.52 5.07 0.58
N ALA A 160 17.55 4.99 1.50
CA ALA A 160 17.29 5.97 2.54
C ALA A 160 17.48 5.43 3.96
N ILE A 161 17.72 4.12 4.13
CA ILE A 161 17.59 3.45 5.44
C ILE A 161 18.56 3.97 6.49
N HIS A 162 19.81 4.26 6.11
CA HIS A 162 20.83 4.82 7.00
C HIS A 162 20.50 6.21 7.54
N ARG A 163 19.61 6.95 6.87
CA ARG A 163 19.11 8.25 7.36
C ARG A 163 17.79 8.12 8.12
N GLY A 164 17.20 6.93 8.10
CA GLY A 164 15.88 6.63 8.63
C GLY A 164 14.72 7.24 7.82
N PRO A 165 13.49 7.07 8.33
CA PRO A 165 12.30 7.72 7.80
C PRO A 165 12.46 9.25 7.79
N SER A 166 12.00 9.91 6.73
CA SER A 166 12.05 11.39 6.69
C SER A 166 11.19 12.02 7.80
N LYS A 167 11.57 13.22 8.28
CA LYS A 167 10.80 13.99 9.27
C LYS A 167 9.32 14.13 8.92
N ARG A 168 8.98 14.33 7.64
CA ARG A 168 7.58 14.43 7.19
C ARG A 168 6.84 13.10 7.34
N CYS A 169 7.47 12.00 6.94
CA CYS A 169 6.90 10.65 7.08
C CYS A 169 6.61 10.32 8.56
N MET A 170 7.56 10.61 9.45
CA MET A 170 7.37 10.40 10.89
C MET A 170 6.30 11.32 11.46
N ARG A 171 6.17 12.56 10.96
CA ARG A 171 5.10 13.45 11.40
C ARG A 171 3.72 12.84 11.11
N GLU A 172 3.50 12.34 9.90
CA GLU A 172 2.23 11.69 9.52
C GLU A 172 1.98 10.41 10.34
N PHE A 173 3.03 9.61 10.58
CA PHE A 173 2.91 8.38 11.38
C PHE A 173 2.57 8.67 12.84
N ASN A 174 3.23 9.67 13.44
CA ASN A 174 2.99 10.05 14.83
C ASN A 174 1.60 10.67 15.03
N MET A 175 0.98 11.25 14.00
CA MET A 175 -0.40 11.74 14.07
C MET A 175 -1.43 10.61 14.26
N LEU A 176 -1.06 9.35 13.98
CA LEU A 176 -1.92 8.20 14.27
C LEU A 176 -2.12 8.00 15.79
N ASN A 177 -1.18 8.50 16.61
CA ASN A 177 -1.21 8.40 18.08
C ASN A 177 -1.40 6.95 18.57
N LEU A 178 -0.64 6.03 17.97
CA LEU A 178 -0.62 4.60 18.30
C LEU A 178 0.74 4.23 18.90
N ASP A 179 0.73 3.28 19.84
CA ASP A 179 1.95 2.67 20.31
C ASP A 179 2.65 1.94 19.17
N SER A 180 3.96 2.16 19.05
CA SER A 180 4.78 1.56 18.01
C SER A 180 6.10 1.06 18.58
N HIS A 181 6.71 0.12 17.88
CA HIS A 181 8.01 -0.43 18.25
C HIS A 181 8.95 -0.43 17.04
N LEU A 182 10.24 -0.30 17.35
CA LEU A 182 11.31 -0.31 16.35
C LEU A 182 11.49 -1.72 15.81
N ILE A 183 11.51 -1.84 14.49
CA ILE A 183 11.71 -3.12 13.76
C ILE A 183 13.10 -3.17 13.14
N TYR A 184 13.60 -2.01 12.67
CA TYR A 184 14.90 -1.90 12.02
C TYR A 184 15.97 -1.35 12.96
N THR A 185 17.12 -2.01 12.98
CA THR A 185 18.38 -1.56 13.57
C THR A 185 19.50 -1.70 12.55
N ASP A 186 20.60 -0.97 12.72
CA ASP A 186 21.70 -0.93 11.72
C ASP A 186 22.41 -2.28 11.53
N ASP A 187 22.27 -3.22 12.46
CA ASP A 187 22.79 -4.59 12.38
C ASP A 187 21.86 -5.56 11.65
N CYS A 188 20.63 -5.17 11.28
CA CYS A 188 19.69 -6.02 10.56
C CYS A 188 20.25 -6.63 9.26
N PRO A 189 20.97 -5.89 8.39
CA PRO A 189 21.62 -6.48 7.22
C PRO A 189 22.65 -7.56 7.60
N ALA A 190 23.34 -7.44 8.73
CA ALA A 190 24.26 -8.46 9.20
C ALA A 190 23.52 -9.70 9.70
N ARG A 191 22.47 -9.49 10.51
CA ARG A 191 21.64 -10.56 11.09
C ARG A 191 20.91 -11.39 10.04
N LEU A 192 20.47 -10.76 8.94
CA LEU A 192 19.88 -11.46 7.79
C LEU A 192 20.90 -11.96 6.75
N GLY A 193 22.20 -11.69 6.93
CA GLY A 193 23.23 -12.16 6.00
C GLY A 193 23.38 -11.36 4.70
N PHE A 194 22.78 -10.17 4.57
CA PHE A 194 22.92 -9.28 3.39
C PHE A 194 24.37 -8.84 3.13
N ILE A 195 25.21 -8.76 4.16
CA ILE A 195 26.62 -8.38 4.01
C ILE A 195 27.41 -9.42 3.18
N ARG A 196 26.94 -10.68 3.11
CA ARG A 196 27.59 -11.75 2.35
C ARG A 196 27.26 -11.72 0.85
N SER A 197 26.16 -11.07 0.42
CA SER A 197 25.75 -11.04 -0.99
C SER A 197 26.44 -9.95 -1.81
N ARG A 198 26.84 -8.82 -1.21
CA ARG A 198 27.60 -7.75 -1.91
C ARG A 198 29.01 -8.15 -2.32
N ARG A 199 29.60 -9.20 -1.73
CA ARG A 199 30.94 -9.73 -2.09
C ARG A 199 30.92 -10.82 -3.17
N ARG A 200 29.75 -11.36 -3.53
CA ARG A 200 29.66 -12.47 -4.52
C ARG A 200 29.47 -12.01 -5.97
N ASN A 201 29.12 -10.74 -6.22
CA ASN A 201 28.98 -10.18 -7.58
C ASN A 201 30.16 -9.29 -7.97
N SER A 202 31.38 -9.71 -7.62
CA SER A 202 32.62 -9.09 -8.09
C SER A 202 33.55 -10.18 -8.62
N TYR A 203 33.13 -10.82 -9.71
CA TYR A 203 33.98 -11.61 -10.60
C TYR A 203 33.48 -11.39 -12.03
#